data_AF-A0A8K0SE68-F1
#
_entry.id   AF-A0A8K0SE68-F1
#
_cell.length_a   1.000
_cell.length_b   1.000
_cell.length_c   1.000
_cell.angle_alpha   90.00
_cell.angle_beta   90.00
_cell.angle_gamma   90.00
#
_symmetry.space_group_name_H-M   'P 1'
#
loop_
_entity.id
_entity.type
_entity.pdbx_description
1 polymer ?
#
loop_
_entity_poly.entity_id
_entity_poly.type
_entity_poly.pdbx_seq_one_letter_code
_entity_poly.pdbx_strand_id
1 'polypeptide(L)'
;MHKVGSGWEISQPFLALLEAKRAFKYVRLDESTGNYIPVISNENLAQCLGEAIITKKGNPLFLKEDVFLIAANSTYMCFFHFKFGDDYVEYLDATNETAQRELVNDEGKDTCVYMHGMKWYNLLLWEGRRNALCHILSVLRWHDARDVRRQAAGDFTEGSDDYDLPYGSGDNIDHGFDSDSMDTEL
;
A
#
# COMPACT_ATOMS: atom_id res chain seq x y z
N MET A 1 -5.12 0.69 -15.36
CA MET A 1 -4.87 0.83 -16.82
C MET A 1 -6.23 0.85 -17.50
N HIS A 2 -6.52 1.86 -18.32
CA HIS A 2 -7.83 1.97 -18.97
C HIS A 2 -7.66 2.24 -20.46
N LYS A 3 -8.62 1.78 -21.26
CA LYS A 3 -8.57 1.94 -22.71
C LYS A 3 -8.97 3.36 -23.07
N VAL A 4 -8.11 4.07 -23.80
CA VAL A 4 -8.37 5.43 -24.30
C VAL A 4 -8.23 5.38 -25.81
N GLY A 5 -9.35 5.46 -26.53
CA GLY A 5 -9.40 5.29 -27.97
C GLY A 5 -8.85 3.93 -28.42
N SER A 6 -7.78 3.93 -29.22
CA SER A 6 -7.06 2.73 -29.65
C SER A 6 -5.88 2.34 -28.75
N GLY A 7 -5.59 3.12 -27.71
CA GLY A 7 -4.47 2.92 -26.80
C GLY A 7 -4.89 2.50 -25.39
N TRP A 8 -3.89 2.35 -24.53
CA TRP A 8 -4.05 2.11 -23.10
C TRP A 8 -3.31 3.20 -22.32
N GLU A 9 -3.98 3.76 -21.33
CA GLU A 9 -3.38 4.74 -20.42
C GLU A 9 -3.20 4.13 -19.03
N ILE A 10 -2.06 4.42 -18.41
CA ILE A 10 -1.76 4.04 -17.03
C ILE A 10 -2.20 5.20 -16.14
N SER A 11 -3.34 5.03 -15.47
CA SER A 11 -3.89 6.03 -14.55
C SER A 11 -3.09 6.16 -13.25
N GLN A 12 -2.40 5.10 -12.81
CA GLN A 12 -1.69 5.05 -11.52
C GLN A 12 -0.38 4.28 -11.68
N PRO A 13 0.68 4.92 -12.22
CA PRO A 13 1.97 4.25 -12.50
C PRO A 13 2.74 3.87 -11.24
N PHE A 14 2.26 4.28 -10.07
CA PHE A 14 2.87 4.04 -8.76
C PHE A 14 2.30 2.83 -8.00
N LEU A 15 1.32 2.12 -8.57
CA LEU A 15 0.70 0.97 -7.91
C LEU A 15 1.71 -0.14 -7.58
N ALA A 16 2.62 -0.41 -8.52
CA ALA A 16 3.78 -1.24 -8.27
C ALA A 16 4.94 -0.71 -9.10
N LEU A 17 6.09 -0.51 -8.45
CA LEU A 17 7.33 -0.21 -9.14
C LEU A 17 7.87 -1.50 -9.75
N LEU A 18 7.95 -1.56 -11.07
CA LEU A 18 8.56 -2.68 -11.77
C LEU A 18 10.03 -2.34 -12.05
N GLU A 19 10.93 -3.05 -11.39
CA GLU A 19 12.36 -2.90 -11.64
C GLU A 19 12.92 -4.14 -12.33
N ALA A 20 13.43 -3.92 -13.55
CA ALA A 20 14.17 -4.92 -14.28
C ALA A 20 15.66 -4.84 -13.90
N LYS A 21 16.11 -5.76 -13.04
CA LYS A 21 17.51 -5.86 -12.66
C LYS A 21 18.30 -6.66 -13.72
N ARG A 22 19.55 -6.26 -13.96
CA ARG A 22 20.54 -7.13 -14.62
C ARG A 22 20.69 -8.42 -13.79
N ALA A 23 21.00 -9.53 -14.45
CA ALA A 23 21.11 -10.84 -13.82
C ALA A 23 21.91 -10.78 -12.50
N PHE A 24 21.42 -11.48 -11.47
CA PHE A 24 22.09 -11.46 -10.16
C PHE A 24 23.50 -12.03 -10.28
N LYS A 25 24.47 -11.29 -9.74
CA LYS A 25 25.88 -11.69 -9.72
C LYS A 25 26.10 -12.97 -8.89
N TYR A 26 25.23 -13.20 -7.91
CA TYR A 26 25.32 -14.34 -6.99
C TYR A 26 23.98 -15.05 -6.86
N VAL A 27 24.03 -16.36 -6.97
CA VAL A 27 22.90 -17.27 -6.77
C VAL A 27 23.38 -18.32 -5.78
N ARG A 28 22.58 -18.58 -4.75
CA ARG A 28 22.88 -19.59 -3.71
C ARG A 28 21.93 -20.77 -3.84
N LEU A 29 22.39 -21.95 -3.44
CA LEU A 29 21.51 -23.10 -3.25
C LEU A 29 20.77 -22.92 -1.92
N ASP A 30 19.45 -22.98 -1.96
CA ASP A 30 18.61 -23.15 -0.78
C ASP A 30 18.56 -24.64 -0.44
N GLU A 31 19.30 -25.06 0.60
CA GLU A 31 19.40 -26.46 1.00
C GLU A 31 18.06 -27.07 1.41
N SER A 32 17.10 -26.25 1.86
CA SER A 32 15.79 -26.73 2.28
C SER A 32 14.89 -27.12 1.10
N THR A 33 15.07 -26.45 -0.04
CA THR A 33 14.24 -26.67 -1.24
C THR A 33 15.01 -27.28 -2.41
N GLY A 34 16.34 -27.36 -2.32
CA GLY A 34 17.23 -27.77 -3.41
C GLY A 34 17.26 -26.78 -4.59
N ASN A 35 16.68 -25.59 -4.44
CA ASN A 35 16.57 -24.61 -5.53
C ASN A 35 17.66 -23.56 -5.45
N TYR A 36 18.10 -23.11 -6.63
CA TYR A 36 18.94 -21.93 -6.73
C TYR A 36 18.09 -20.65 -6.56
N ILE A 37 18.47 -19.81 -5.62
CA ILE A 37 17.82 -18.51 -5.35
C ILE A 37 18.81 -17.36 -5.49
N PRO A 38 18.40 -16.24 -6.10
CA PRO A 38 19.20 -15.04 -6.12
C PRO A 38 19.59 -14.53 -4.73
N VAL A 39 20.79 -13.97 -4.64
CA VAL A 39 21.22 -13.19 -3.49
C VAL A 39 21.12 -11.70 -3.83
N ILE A 40 20.36 -10.97 -3.02
CA ILE A 40 20.33 -9.51 -3.09
C ILE A 40 21.51 -8.95 -2.30
N SER A 41 22.22 -8.00 -2.90
CA SER A 41 23.23 -7.22 -2.21
C SER A 41 22.58 -6.08 -1.42
N ASN A 42 23.28 -5.57 -0.41
CA ASN A 42 22.79 -4.44 0.39
C ASN A 42 22.56 -3.19 -0.47
N GLU A 43 23.36 -3.00 -1.52
CA GLU A 43 23.21 -1.88 -2.45
C GLU A 43 21.91 -2.00 -3.26
N ASN A 44 21.57 -3.19 -3.76
CA ASN A 44 20.32 -3.41 -4.46
C ASN A 44 19.11 -3.21 -3.53
N LEU A 45 19.24 -3.65 -2.27
CA LEU A 45 18.20 -3.44 -1.27
C LEU A 45 18.00 -1.96 -0.94
N ALA A 46 19.11 -1.24 -0.74
CA ALA A 46 19.10 0.20 -0.51
C ALA A 46 18.50 0.96 -1.69
N GLN A 47 18.78 0.53 -2.93
CA GLN A 47 18.15 1.09 -4.12
C GLN A 47 16.63 0.86 -4.11
N CYS A 48 16.17 -0.37 -3.85
CA CYS A 48 14.73 -0.68 -3.78
C CYS A 48 14.02 0.17 -2.72
N LEU A 49 14.65 0.35 -1.55
CA LEU A 49 14.13 1.21 -0.49
C LEU A 49 14.09 2.68 -0.92
N GLY A 50 15.15 3.18 -1.55
CA GLY A 50 15.21 4.56 -2.06
C GLY A 50 14.12 4.84 -3.09
N GLU A 51 13.87 3.92 -4.02
CA GLU A 51 12.79 4.01 -5.00
C GLU A 51 11.42 4.03 -4.32
N ALA A 52 11.21 3.20 -3.30
CA ALA A 52 9.98 3.21 -2.52
C ALA A 52 9.76 4.54 -1.79
N ILE A 53 10.81 5.10 -1.16
CA ILE A 53 10.77 6.40 -0.48
C ILE A 53 10.41 7.53 -1.45
N ILE A 54 11.10 7.60 -2.60
CA ILE A 54 10.84 8.63 -3.62
C ILE A 54 9.40 8.51 -4.13
N THR A 55 8.93 7.29 -4.37
CA THR A 55 7.58 7.03 -4.87
C THR A 55 6.52 7.43 -3.85
N LYS A 56 6.73 7.11 -2.58
CA LYS A 56 5.89 7.55 -1.46
C LYS A 56 5.80 9.07 -1.39
N LYS A 57 6.95 9.76 -1.46
CA LYS A 57 7.01 11.23 -1.39
C LYS A 57 6.38 11.91 -2.61
N GLY A 58 6.52 11.32 -3.79
CA GLY A 58 5.91 11.85 -5.02
C GLY A 58 4.40 11.66 -5.12
N ASN A 59 3.81 10.74 -4.33
CA ASN A 59 2.39 10.36 -4.45
C ASN A 59 1.68 10.19 -3.09
N PRO A 60 1.77 11.17 -2.16
CA PRO A 60 1.34 10.99 -0.76
C PRO A 60 -0.18 10.75 -0.62
N LEU A 61 -0.99 11.33 -1.51
CA LEU A 61 -2.46 11.17 -1.50
C LEU A 61 -2.89 9.77 -1.96
N PHE A 62 -2.10 9.13 -2.82
CA PHE A 62 -2.46 7.85 -3.44
C PHE A 62 -1.80 6.65 -2.75
N LEU A 63 -0.63 6.87 -2.14
CA LEU A 63 0.14 5.87 -1.41
C LEU A 63 0.11 6.23 0.07
N LYS A 64 -0.93 5.81 0.79
CA LYS A 64 -1.08 6.11 2.24
C LYS A 64 0.12 5.61 3.04
N GLU A 65 0.30 4.29 3.09
CA GLU A 65 1.28 3.63 3.95
C GLU A 65 2.12 2.61 3.20
N ASP A 66 1.73 2.21 1.99
CA ASP A 66 2.27 1.02 1.35
C ASP A 66 2.84 1.33 -0.04
N VAL A 67 4.02 0.79 -0.32
CA VAL A 67 4.60 0.74 -1.67
C VAL A 67 4.97 -0.70 -2.00
N PHE A 68 4.49 -1.18 -3.14
CA PHE A 68 4.87 -2.47 -3.69
C PHE A 68 5.95 -2.29 -4.76
N LEU A 69 7.04 -3.03 -4.62
CA LEU A 69 8.11 -3.09 -5.61
C LEU A 69 8.28 -4.52 -6.09
N ILE A 70 8.29 -4.71 -7.40
CA ILE A 70 8.51 -5.98 -8.06
C ILE A 70 9.91 -5.94 -8.66
N ALA A 71 10.83 -6.68 -8.05
CA ALA A 71 12.17 -6.85 -8.57
C ALA A 71 12.21 -8.10 -9.46
N ALA A 72 12.50 -7.93 -10.73
CA ALA A 72 12.53 -9.04 -11.69
C ALA A 72 13.82 -9.06 -12.50
N ASN A 73 14.22 -10.24 -12.94
CA ASN A 73 15.18 -10.42 -14.03
C ASN A 73 14.66 -11.48 -15.01
N SER A 74 15.52 -11.95 -15.92
CA SER A 74 15.13 -12.94 -16.94
C SER A 74 14.59 -14.27 -16.40
N THR A 75 14.93 -14.61 -15.16
CA THR A 75 14.73 -15.95 -14.58
C THR A 75 13.94 -15.92 -13.28
N TYR A 76 14.03 -14.83 -12.51
CA TYR A 76 13.49 -14.75 -11.17
C TYR A 76 12.69 -13.46 -10.94
N MET A 77 11.70 -13.54 -10.06
CA MET A 77 10.90 -12.41 -9.60
C MET A 77 10.75 -12.42 -8.09
N CYS A 78 10.83 -11.26 -7.45
CA CYS A 78 10.62 -11.04 -6.03
C CYS A 78 9.68 -9.84 -5.83
N PHE A 79 8.94 -9.87 -4.73
CA PHE A 79 8.00 -8.84 -4.35
C PHE A 79 8.43 -8.27 -3.00
N PHE A 80 8.58 -6.95 -2.95
CA PHE A 80 8.79 -6.19 -1.74
C PHE A 80 7.55 -5.38 -1.45
N HIS A 81 7.10 -5.45 -0.20
CA HIS A 81 6.09 -4.56 0.34
C HIS A 81 6.73 -3.71 1.41
N PHE A 82 6.86 -2.42 1.13
CA PHE A 82 7.32 -1.43 2.08
C PHE A 82 6.11 -0.80 2.74
N LYS A 83 6.00 -0.95 4.06
CA LYS A 83 5.06 -0.22 4.90
C LYS A 83 5.81 0.90 5.61
N PHE A 84 5.35 2.12 5.40
CA PHE A 84 5.87 3.32 6.04
C PHE A 84 5.08 3.58 7.32
N GLY A 85 5.78 3.89 8.40
CA GLY A 85 5.16 4.39 9.60
C GLY A 85 4.45 5.72 9.37
N ASP A 86 3.46 6.00 10.22
CA ASP A 86 2.58 7.16 10.07
C ASP A 86 3.36 8.49 10.14
N ASP A 87 4.42 8.53 10.95
CA ASP A 87 5.28 9.70 11.17
C ASP A 87 6.50 9.72 10.24
N TYR A 88 6.65 8.75 9.34
CA TYR A 88 7.81 8.65 8.46
C TYR A 88 7.95 9.87 7.52
N VAL A 89 6.84 10.41 7.03
CA VAL A 89 6.86 11.59 6.16
C VAL A 89 7.30 12.83 6.94
N GLU A 90 6.85 12.97 8.19
CA GLU A 90 7.30 14.05 9.07
C GLU A 90 8.80 13.95 9.33
N TYR A 91 9.31 12.74 9.57
CA TYR A 91 10.75 12.48 9.68
C TYR A 91 11.53 12.86 8.41
N LEU A 92 10.99 12.56 7.22
CA LEU A 92 11.63 12.93 5.95
C LEU A 92 11.62 14.44 5.67
N ASP A 93 10.59 15.16 6.14
CA ASP A 93 10.40 16.59 5.87
C ASP A 93 10.96 17.49 6.99
N ALA A 94 11.46 16.89 8.08
CA ALA A 94 12.12 17.60 9.15
C ALA A 94 13.30 18.44 8.64
N THR A 95 13.30 19.72 9.04
CA THR A 95 14.21 20.76 8.50
C THR A 95 15.68 20.58 8.87
N ASN A 96 15.99 19.81 9.91
CA ASN A 96 17.34 19.59 10.40
C ASN A 96 17.47 18.27 11.20
N GLU A 97 18.70 17.87 11.47
CA GLU A 97 19.03 16.63 12.19
C GLU A 97 18.47 16.58 13.61
N THR A 98 18.38 17.72 14.30
CA THR A 98 17.84 17.79 15.67
C THR A 98 16.35 17.41 15.66
N ALA A 99 15.57 18.02 14.77
CA ALA A 99 14.15 17.70 14.61
C ALA A 99 13.94 16.22 14.21
N GLN A 100 14.78 15.68 13.32
CA GLN A 100 14.73 14.25 12.97
C GLN A 100 14.99 13.35 14.18
N ARG A 101 15.97 13.70 15.01
CA ARG A 101 16.35 12.91 16.19
C ARG A 101 15.27 12.96 17.27
N GLU A 102 14.60 14.10 17.44
CA GLU A 102 13.46 14.23 18.34
C GLU A 102 12.32 13.28 17.93
N LEU A 103 12.00 13.20 16.64
CA LEU A 103 10.97 12.30 16.12
C LEU A 103 11.32 10.83 16.31
N VAL A 104 12.58 10.44 16.05
CA VAL A 104 13.03 9.04 16.19
C VAL A 104 13.06 8.59 17.66
N ASN A 105 13.32 9.51 18.59
CA ASN A 105 13.40 9.20 20.01
C ASN A 105 12.05 9.22 20.72
N ASP A 106 10.99 9.70 20.04
CA ASP A 106 9.63 9.67 20.56
C ASP A 106 9.06 8.26 20.39
N GLU A 107 8.89 7.54 21.50
CA GLU A 107 8.34 6.17 21.50
C GLU A 107 6.89 6.10 20.98
N GLY A 108 6.19 7.24 20.92
CA GLY A 108 4.86 7.35 20.36
C GLY A 108 4.83 7.49 18.83
N LYS A 109 5.99 7.71 18.18
CA LYS A 109 6.07 7.94 16.73
C LYS A 109 6.62 6.74 15.98
N ASP A 110 5.99 6.44 14.84
CA ASP A 110 6.49 5.43 13.92
C ASP A 110 7.21 6.10 12.74
N THR A 111 8.51 6.30 12.92
CA THR A 111 9.41 6.84 11.89
C THR A 111 10.16 5.73 11.14
N CYS A 112 9.65 4.49 11.13
CA CYS A 112 10.32 3.36 10.50
C CYS A 112 9.75 3.02 9.12
N VAL A 113 10.53 2.26 8.35
CA VAL A 113 10.04 1.57 7.15
C VAL A 113 10.16 0.07 7.39
N TYR A 114 9.03 -0.62 7.33
CA TYR A 114 8.95 -2.06 7.45
C TYR A 114 8.97 -2.67 6.06
N MET A 115 9.90 -3.58 5.84
CA MET A 115 10.01 -4.29 4.57
C MET A 115 9.59 -5.74 4.73
N HIS A 116 8.53 -6.12 4.04
CA HIS A 116 8.10 -7.50 3.88
C HIS A 116 8.55 -7.99 2.50
N GLY A 117 9.67 -8.71 2.47
CA GLY A 117 10.17 -9.37 1.27
C GLY A 117 9.57 -10.77 1.10
N MET A 118 9.14 -11.09 -0.12
CA MET A 118 8.75 -12.46 -0.48
C MET A 118 9.94 -13.27 -0.96
N LYS A 119 9.75 -14.59 -1.04
CA LYS A 119 10.74 -15.48 -1.66
C LYS A 119 10.88 -15.19 -3.16
N TRP A 120 12.06 -15.50 -3.69
CA TRP A 120 12.30 -15.49 -5.13
C TRP A 120 11.49 -16.59 -5.84
N TYR A 121 10.75 -16.19 -6.86
CA TYR A 121 10.02 -17.09 -7.75
C TYR A 121 10.84 -17.37 -8.99
N ASN A 122 11.18 -18.64 -9.25
CA ASN A 122 11.84 -19.06 -10.47
C ASN A 122 10.82 -19.15 -11.62
N LEU A 123 10.88 -18.22 -12.57
CA LEU A 123 9.98 -18.09 -13.70
C LEU A 123 10.19 -19.18 -14.77
N LEU A 124 11.28 -19.95 -14.71
CA LEU A 124 11.46 -21.13 -15.57
C LEU A 124 10.56 -22.29 -15.11
N LEU A 125 10.22 -22.34 -13.82
CA LEU A 125 9.34 -23.35 -13.24
C LEU A 125 7.88 -22.90 -13.35
N TRP A 126 6.98 -23.84 -13.68
CA TRP A 126 5.55 -23.55 -13.81
C TRP A 126 4.94 -23.02 -12.51
N GLU A 127 5.36 -23.58 -11.36
CA GLU A 127 4.91 -23.13 -10.05
C GLU A 127 5.37 -21.71 -9.74
N GLY A 128 6.62 -21.37 -10.09
CA GLY A 128 7.13 -20.02 -9.90
C GLY A 128 6.36 -19.01 -10.74
N ARG A 129 6.03 -19.33 -12.00
CA ARG A 129 5.16 -18.48 -12.84
C ARG A 129 3.77 -18.32 -12.24
N ARG A 130 3.14 -19.43 -11.82
CA ARG A 130 1.81 -19.39 -11.21
C ARG A 130 1.81 -18.51 -9.96
N ASN A 131 2.78 -18.71 -9.07
CA ASN A 131 2.85 -17.97 -7.81
C ASN A 131 3.13 -16.48 -8.06
N ALA A 132 4.07 -16.15 -8.95
CA ALA A 132 4.33 -14.75 -9.33
C ALA A 132 3.07 -14.07 -9.90
N LEU A 133 2.33 -14.75 -10.78
CA LEU A 133 1.07 -14.24 -11.31
C LEU A 133 0.02 -14.04 -10.21
N CYS A 134 -0.12 -15.00 -9.29
CA CYS A 134 -1.02 -14.87 -8.14
C CYS A 134 -0.68 -13.63 -7.28
N HIS A 135 0.61 -13.34 -7.07
CA HIS A 135 1.02 -12.15 -6.33
C HIS A 135 0.67 -10.86 -7.07
N ILE A 136 0.96 -10.77 -8.37
CA ILE A 136 0.58 -9.62 -9.20
C ILE A 136 -0.95 -9.40 -9.12
N LEU A 137 -1.74 -10.45 -9.31
CA LEU A 137 -3.20 -10.37 -9.22
C LEU A 137 -3.70 -9.97 -7.84
N SER A 138 -3.01 -10.42 -6.78
CA SER A 138 -3.36 -10.05 -5.41
C SER A 138 -3.11 -8.56 -5.14
N VAL A 139 -2.00 -8.01 -5.63
CA VAL A 139 -1.69 -6.58 -5.52
C VAL A 139 -2.72 -5.74 -6.27
N LEU A 140 -3.08 -6.13 -7.50
CA LEU A 140 -4.13 -5.46 -8.28
C LEU A 140 -5.48 -5.45 -7.56
N ARG A 141 -5.93 -6.62 -7.07
CA ARG A 141 -7.20 -6.75 -6.35
C ARG A 141 -7.23 -5.95 -5.06
N TRP A 142 -6.13 -5.96 -4.31
CA TRP A 142 -6.01 -5.21 -3.07
C TRP A 142 -6.15 -3.70 -3.32
N HIS A 143 -5.60 -3.22 -4.43
CA HIS A 143 -5.74 -1.84 -4.84
C HIS A 143 -7.16 -1.50 -5.29
N ASP A 144 -7.79 -2.31 -6.14
CA ASP A 144 -9.18 -2.08 -6.56
C ASP A 144 -10.12 -1.99 -5.35
N ALA A 145 -9.94 -2.86 -4.35
CA ALA A 145 -10.71 -2.83 -3.11
C ALA A 145 -10.43 -1.58 -2.24
N ARG A 146 -9.26 -0.95 -2.36
CA ARG A 146 -8.95 0.33 -1.70
C ARG A 146 -9.56 1.50 -2.45
N ASP A 147 -9.52 1.50 -3.78
CA ASP A 147 -10.07 2.57 -4.59
C ASP A 147 -11.60 2.63 -4.49
N VAL A 148 -12.30 1.48 -4.48
CA VAL A 148 -13.75 1.43 -4.21
C VAL A 148 -14.07 2.02 -2.84
N ARG A 149 -13.28 1.71 -1.81
CA ARG A 149 -13.47 2.28 -0.46
C ARG A 149 -13.22 3.78 -0.42
N ARG A 150 -12.26 4.28 -1.19
CA ARG A 150 -11.98 5.72 -1.31
C ARG A 150 -13.12 6.48 -1.98
N GLN A 151 -13.65 5.95 -3.08
CA GLN A 151 -14.79 6.54 -3.77
C GLN A 151 -16.02 6.58 -2.86
N ALA A 152 -16.32 5.47 -2.17
CA ALA A 152 -17.42 5.42 -1.22
C ALA A 152 -17.25 6.39 -0.03
N ALA A 153 -16.02 6.66 0.42
CA ALA A 153 -15.78 7.61 1.51
C ALA A 153 -15.82 9.09 1.07
N GLY A 154 -15.55 9.38 -0.21
CA GLY A 154 -15.62 10.74 -0.78
C GLY A 154 -17.03 11.21 -1.10
N ASP A 155 -17.98 10.29 -1.30
CA ASP A 155 -19.38 10.59 -1.63
C ASP A 155 -20.24 11.03 -0.42
N PHE A 156 -19.69 11.03 0.81
CA PHE A 156 -20.41 11.44 2.02
C PHE A 156 -20.22 12.91 2.41
N THR A 157 -19.52 13.72 1.61
CA THR A 157 -19.22 15.13 1.96
C THR A 157 -19.64 16.19 0.96
N GLU A 158 -20.45 15.89 -0.05
CA GLU A 158 -21.08 16.93 -0.88
C GLU A 158 -22.55 16.58 -1.15
N GLY A 159 -23.45 17.19 -0.39
CA GLY A 159 -24.88 17.08 -0.66
C GLY A 159 -25.79 17.31 0.54
N SER A 160 -25.81 18.53 1.09
CA SER A 160 -27.07 19.07 1.59
C SER A 160 -27.17 20.54 1.18
N ASP A 161 -27.49 20.73 -0.10
CA ASP A 161 -28.07 21.96 -0.60
C ASP A 161 -29.31 22.33 0.21
N ASP A 162 -29.46 23.64 0.39
CA ASP A 162 -30.61 24.33 0.96
C ASP A 162 -31.94 23.71 0.50
N TYR A 163 -32.71 23.16 1.44
CA TYR A 163 -34.14 22.99 1.27
C TYR A 163 -34.86 23.89 2.26
N ASP A 164 -35.40 24.99 1.72
CA ASP A 164 -36.45 25.80 2.32
C ASP A 164 -37.58 24.90 2.83
N LEU A 165 -37.84 24.93 4.14
CA LEU A 165 -38.96 24.23 4.75
C LEU A 165 -40.25 25.04 4.57
N PRO A 166 -41.29 24.52 3.89
CA PRO A 166 -42.61 25.10 3.98
C PRO A 166 -43.33 24.58 5.23
N TYR A 167 -43.87 25.52 5.99
CA TYR A 167 -44.84 25.33 7.07
C TYR A 167 -46.02 24.42 6.65
N GLY A 168 -46.47 23.53 7.56
CA GLY A 168 -47.88 23.11 7.59
C GLY A 168 -48.17 21.67 8.03
N SER A 169 -48.69 21.55 9.27
CA SER A 169 -49.65 20.55 9.78
C SER A 169 -49.15 19.10 9.87
N GLY A 170 -48.91 18.53 11.05
CA GLY A 170 -49.87 18.35 12.14
C GLY A 170 -50.40 16.92 12.09
N ASP A 171 -49.87 16.04 12.94
CA ASP A 171 -50.68 15.13 13.76
C ASP A 171 -49.79 14.28 14.68
N ASN A 172 -50.17 14.30 15.96
CA ASN A 172 -49.63 13.51 17.05
C ASN A 172 -49.89 12.02 16.80
N ILE A 173 -48.89 11.17 16.97
CA ILE A 173 -49.10 9.86 17.59
C ILE A 173 -47.99 9.62 18.62
N ASP A 174 -48.44 9.75 19.86
CA ASP A 174 -47.90 9.23 21.11
C ASP A 174 -47.75 7.71 21.03
N HIS A 175 -46.56 7.19 21.33
CA HIS A 175 -46.39 5.94 22.05
C HIS A 175 -45.03 5.96 22.74
N GLY A 176 -45.06 6.25 24.04
CA GLY A 176 -44.00 5.86 24.95
C GLY A 176 -43.79 4.35 24.95
N PHE A 177 -42.57 3.90 25.24
CA PHE A 177 -42.27 3.19 26.48
C PHE A 177 -40.76 2.95 26.56
N ASP A 178 -40.21 3.47 27.65
CA ASP A 178 -39.09 3.01 28.47
C ASP A 178 -37.71 2.71 27.86
N SER A 179 -36.81 3.58 28.33
CA SER A 179 -35.43 3.30 28.67
C SER A 179 -35.23 1.96 29.39
N ASP A 180 -34.23 1.20 29.00
CA ASP A 180 -33.36 0.62 30.00
C ASP A 180 -31.87 0.62 29.58
N SER A 181 -31.12 1.20 30.50
CA SER A 181 -29.67 1.28 30.68
C SER A 181 -28.98 -0.08 30.46
N MET A 182 -27.89 -0.15 29.68
CA MET A 182 -26.50 -0.21 30.19
C MET A 182 -26.30 -1.27 31.28
N ASP A 183 -25.56 -2.36 31.00
CA ASP A 183 -24.12 -2.41 31.31
C ASP A 183 -23.45 -3.81 31.20
N THR A 184 -22.20 -3.75 30.71
CA THR A 184 -20.97 -4.47 31.07
C THR A 184 -20.85 -6.00 31.14
N GLU A 185 -19.88 -6.48 30.33
CA GLU A 185 -18.74 -7.36 30.64
C GLU A 185 -18.95 -8.65 31.45
N LEU A 186 -18.63 -9.80 30.82
CA LEU A 186 -17.35 -10.53 30.97
C LEU A 186 -17.19 -11.59 29.88
#